data_AF-A0A742L274-F1
#
_entry.id   AF-A0A742L274-F1
#
_cell.length_a   1.000
_cell.length_b   1.000
_cell.length_c   1.000
_cell.angle_alpha   90.00
_cell.angle_beta   90.00
_cell.angle_gamma   90.00
#
_symmetry.space_group_name_H-M   'P 1'
#
loop_
_entity.id
_entity.type
_entity.pdbx_description
1 polymer ?
#
loop_
_entity_poly.entity_id
_entity_poly.type
_entity_poly.pdbx_seq_one_letter_code
_entity_poly.pdbx_strand_id
1 'polypeptide(L)'
;MNPVSCKLLNEAWKKEFPDEVAIAERMLALLDELEHYKSREERVTKLVMDNSTSWDALYKKLEAAEKRIAELTDQKATWVTWAENASGMVDMLRLRIAELEHSETQLINERDSAESALNDAYKAVMGQAPEWSNWFSFENAIDEIELVCELWRNQTDDVIQFRQRIQELEAKLETADKLQDSAFRDGLKAGFSYGQTDDQSGFTQCMSAYSPAAGIKVKGE
;
A
#
# COMPACT_ATOMS: atom_id res chain seq x y z
N MET A 1 6.33 63.28 -117.63
CA MET A 1 6.81 61.93 -118.05
C MET A 1 6.19 61.63 -119.42
N ASN A 2 6.96 61.20 -120.42
CA ASN A 2 6.45 60.92 -121.78
C ASN A 2 5.63 59.61 -121.76
N PRO A 3 4.39 59.58 -122.30
CA PRO A 3 3.51 58.41 -122.29
C PRO A 3 4.08 57.15 -122.95
N VAL A 4 5.05 57.26 -123.86
CA VAL A 4 5.70 56.10 -124.50
C VAL A 4 6.68 55.39 -123.56
N SER A 5 7.43 56.14 -122.75
CA SER A 5 8.37 55.57 -121.78
C SER A 5 7.65 54.78 -120.67
N CYS A 6 6.47 55.25 -120.24
CA CYS A 6 5.65 54.52 -119.28
C CYS A 6 5.14 53.19 -119.87
N LYS A 7 4.82 53.12 -121.18
CA LYS A 7 4.36 51.87 -121.81
C LYS A 7 5.48 50.82 -121.91
N LEU A 8 6.67 51.22 -122.35
CA LEU A 8 7.81 50.30 -122.47
C LEU A 8 8.27 49.76 -121.11
N LEU A 9 8.26 50.61 -120.07
CA LEU A 9 8.52 50.18 -118.70
C LEU A 9 7.49 49.15 -118.22
N ASN A 10 6.20 49.38 -118.51
CA ASN A 10 5.13 48.47 -118.11
C ASN A 10 5.16 47.13 -118.88
N GLU A 11 5.56 47.15 -120.15
CA GLU A 11 5.72 45.94 -120.97
C GLU A 11 6.95 45.11 -120.57
N ALA A 12 8.06 45.77 -120.23
CA ALA A 12 9.24 45.10 -119.68
C ALA A 12 8.95 44.47 -118.31
N TRP A 13 8.19 45.17 -117.46
CA TRP A 13 7.83 44.72 -116.12
C TRP A 13 6.92 43.48 -116.16
N LYS A 14 5.87 43.49 -116.99
CA LYS A 14 5.00 42.33 -117.21
C LYS A 14 5.69 41.12 -117.84
N LYS A 15 6.86 41.31 -118.48
CA LYS A 15 7.64 40.21 -119.07
C LYS A 15 8.52 39.51 -118.03
N GLU A 16 9.07 40.27 -117.08
CA GLU A 16 9.87 39.71 -115.97
C GLU A 16 9.00 39.10 -114.88
N PHE A 17 7.80 39.64 -114.65
CA PHE A 17 6.84 39.12 -113.70
C PHE A 17 5.50 38.84 -114.39
N PRO A 18 5.39 37.74 -115.15
CA PRO A 18 4.18 37.44 -115.91
C PRO A 18 2.95 37.13 -115.04
N ASP A 19 3.15 36.82 -113.75
CA ASP A 19 2.08 36.52 -112.79
C ASP A 19 2.32 37.22 -111.44
N GLU A 20 2.44 38.55 -111.50
CA GLU A 20 2.57 39.44 -110.32
C GLU A 20 1.46 39.23 -109.30
N VAL A 21 0.27 38.85 -109.76
CA VAL A 21 -0.89 38.58 -108.90
C VAL A 21 -0.62 37.35 -108.04
N ALA A 22 -0.16 36.23 -108.61
CA ALA A 22 0.20 35.06 -107.83
C ALA A 22 1.38 35.31 -106.87
N ILE A 23 2.32 36.17 -107.23
CA ILE A 23 3.41 36.58 -106.33
C ILE A 23 2.87 37.39 -105.15
N ALA A 24 2.00 38.37 -105.41
CA ALA A 24 1.37 39.19 -104.38
C ALA A 24 0.46 38.37 -103.46
N GLU A 25 -0.31 37.42 -104.00
CA GLU A 25 -1.15 36.49 -103.22
C GLU A 25 -0.31 35.59 -102.30
N ARG A 26 0.82 35.07 -102.78
CA ARG A 26 1.75 34.31 -101.93
C ARG A 26 2.40 35.17 -100.86
N MET A 27 2.78 36.40 -101.18
CA MET A 27 3.30 37.34 -100.17
C MET A 27 2.25 37.68 -99.11
N LEU A 28 0.99 37.87 -99.52
CA LEU A 28 -0.13 38.11 -98.60
C LEU A 28 -0.36 36.91 -97.68
N ALA A 29 -0.39 35.69 -98.23
CA ALA A 29 -0.53 34.47 -97.44
C ALA A 29 0.62 34.27 -96.44
N LEU A 30 1.86 34.58 -96.84
CA LEU A 30 3.02 34.55 -95.94
C LEU A 30 2.93 35.62 -94.84
N LEU A 31 2.37 36.79 -95.12
CA LEU A 31 2.13 37.83 -94.12
C LEU A 31 1.06 37.39 -93.12
N ASP A 32 -0.05 36.82 -93.59
CA ASP A 32 -1.12 36.27 -92.74
C ASP A 32 -0.60 35.13 -91.85
N GLU A 33 0.22 34.23 -92.41
CA GLU A 33 0.90 33.17 -91.64
C GLU A 33 1.83 33.75 -90.57
N LEU A 34 2.62 34.76 -90.91
CA LEU A 34 3.55 35.40 -89.98
C LEU A 34 2.82 36.14 -88.85
N GLU A 35 1.68 36.78 -89.14
CA GLU A 35 0.79 37.36 -88.13
C GLU A 35 0.19 36.28 -87.22
N HIS A 36 -0.26 35.16 -87.79
CA HIS A 36 -0.72 34.01 -87.01
C HIS A 36 0.38 33.44 -86.09
N TYR A 37 1.63 33.35 -86.57
CA TYR A 37 2.76 32.91 -85.76
C TYR A 37 3.05 33.88 -84.60
N LYS A 38 3.03 35.19 -84.84
CA LYS A 38 3.18 36.20 -83.77
C LYS A 38 2.08 36.08 -82.72
N SER A 39 0.82 35.97 -83.15
CA SER A 39 -0.30 35.76 -82.22
C SER A 39 -0.17 34.45 -81.42
N ARG A 40 0.36 33.38 -82.03
CA ARG A 40 0.66 32.13 -81.31
C ARG A 40 1.79 32.33 -80.30
N GLU A 41 2.85 33.02 -80.66
CA GLU A 41 3.98 33.31 -79.78
C GLU A 41 3.57 34.13 -78.55
N GLU A 42 2.73 35.15 -78.74
CA GLU A 42 2.16 35.94 -77.64
C GLU A 42 1.32 35.09 -76.69
N ARG A 43 0.48 34.20 -77.23
CA ARG A 43 -0.31 33.26 -76.42
C ARG A 43 0.57 32.28 -75.64
N VAL A 44 1.62 31.74 -76.27
CA VAL A 44 2.58 30.85 -75.59
C VAL A 44 3.30 31.59 -74.47
N THR A 45 3.75 32.82 -74.72
CA THR A 45 4.42 33.65 -73.71
C THR A 45 3.52 33.90 -72.51
N LYS A 46 2.26 34.28 -72.75
CA LYS A 46 1.28 34.45 -71.68
C LYS A 46 1.05 33.16 -70.90
N LEU A 47 0.87 32.04 -71.59
CA LEU A 47 0.67 30.74 -70.94
C LEU A 47 1.87 30.35 -70.08
N VAL A 48 3.09 30.57 -70.54
CA VAL A 48 4.32 30.29 -69.76
C VAL A 48 4.38 31.16 -68.50
N MET A 49 4.03 32.44 -68.60
CA MET A 49 3.96 33.34 -67.44
C MET A 49 2.88 32.91 -66.44
N ASP A 50 1.67 32.60 -66.91
CA ASP A 50 0.57 32.11 -66.08
C ASP A 50 0.93 30.77 -65.42
N ASN A 51 1.61 29.88 -66.14
CA ASN A 51 2.08 28.61 -65.61
C ASN A 51 3.16 28.81 -64.54
N SER A 52 4.14 29.70 -64.78
CA SER A 52 5.19 30.03 -63.80
C SER A 52 4.60 30.58 -62.51
N THR A 53 3.67 31.54 -62.61
CA THR A 53 3.00 32.11 -61.43
C THR A 53 2.17 31.07 -60.68
N SER A 54 1.55 30.12 -61.40
CA SER A 54 0.83 29.00 -60.78
C SER A 54 1.77 28.05 -60.01
N TRP A 55 2.94 27.74 -60.55
CA TRP A 55 3.94 26.91 -59.86
C TRP A 55 4.51 27.62 -58.63
N ASP A 56 4.82 28.91 -58.72
CA ASP A 56 5.28 29.70 -57.57
C ASP A 56 4.26 29.67 -56.42
N ALA A 57 2.97 29.75 -56.74
CA ALA A 57 1.91 29.65 -55.75
C ALA A 57 1.83 28.25 -55.12
N LEU A 58 2.06 27.19 -55.90
CA LEU A 58 2.09 25.81 -55.38
C LEU A 58 3.31 25.57 -54.49
N TYR A 59 4.50 26.05 -54.88
CA TYR A 59 5.71 25.93 -54.06
C TYR A 59 5.55 26.63 -52.71
N LYS A 60 4.97 27.83 -52.67
CA LYS A 60 4.68 28.53 -51.40
C LYS A 60 3.75 27.73 -50.50
N LYS A 61 2.73 27.09 -51.07
CA LYS A 61 1.81 26.22 -50.31
C LYS A 61 2.53 24.97 -49.80
N LEU A 62 3.40 24.38 -50.61
CA LEU A 62 4.21 23.23 -50.21
C LEU A 62 5.14 23.59 -49.05
N GLU A 63 5.89 24.68 -49.15
CA GLU A 63 6.78 25.14 -48.08
C GLU A 63 6.01 25.44 -46.78
N ALA A 64 4.82 26.05 -46.89
CA ALA A 64 3.96 26.28 -45.74
C ALA A 64 3.45 24.97 -45.11
N ALA A 65 3.11 23.98 -45.93
CA ALA A 65 2.68 22.66 -45.47
C ALA A 65 3.82 21.90 -44.78
N GLU A 66 5.04 21.94 -45.34
CA GLU A 66 6.24 21.34 -44.75
C GLU A 66 6.56 21.96 -43.38
N LYS A 67 6.51 23.29 -43.27
CA LYS A 67 6.67 23.99 -41.98
C LYS A 67 5.61 23.55 -40.97
N ARG A 68 4.36 23.40 -41.40
CA ARG A 68 3.28 22.95 -40.51
C ARG A 68 3.47 21.50 -40.06
N ILE A 69 3.95 20.62 -40.93
CA ILE A 69 4.27 19.24 -40.58
C ILE A 69 5.39 19.21 -39.54
N ALA A 70 6.46 19.98 -39.73
CA ALA A 70 7.57 20.07 -38.78
C ALA A 70 7.10 20.54 -37.39
N GLU A 71 6.26 21.58 -37.34
CA GLU A 71 5.69 22.07 -36.07
C GLU A 71 4.82 21.01 -35.39
N LEU A 72 3.97 20.31 -36.15
CA LEU A 72 3.13 19.24 -35.60
C LEU A 72 3.96 18.05 -35.12
N THR A 73 5.08 17.73 -35.78
CA THR A 73 5.98 16.66 -35.33
C THR A 73 6.67 17.03 -34.01
N ASP A 74 7.08 18.29 -33.84
CA ASP A 74 7.68 18.76 -32.59
C ASP A 74 6.66 18.74 -31.45
N GLN A 75 5.44 19.24 -31.70
CA GLN A 75 4.34 19.15 -30.72
C GLN A 75 4.02 17.69 -30.38
N LYS A 76 3.99 16.79 -31.36
CA LYS A 76 3.77 15.37 -31.10
C LYS A 76 4.87 14.79 -30.19
N ALA A 77 6.13 15.15 -30.41
CA ALA A 77 7.24 14.70 -29.57
C ALA A 77 7.11 15.16 -28.11
N THR A 78 6.67 16.41 -27.89
CA THR A 78 6.42 16.90 -26.52
C THR A 78 5.24 16.20 -25.85
N TRP A 79 4.16 15.92 -26.60
CA TRP A 79 3.04 15.14 -26.08
C TRP A 79 3.42 13.71 -25.72
N VAL A 80 4.25 13.05 -26.54
CA VAL A 80 4.73 11.69 -26.28
C VAL A 80 5.56 11.65 -25.00
N THR A 81 6.53 12.56 -24.84
CA THR A 81 7.36 12.61 -23.62
C THR A 81 6.53 12.92 -22.38
N TRP A 82 5.55 13.81 -22.47
CA TRP A 82 4.60 14.05 -21.37
C TRP A 82 3.79 12.80 -21.02
N ALA A 83 3.29 12.07 -22.02
CA ALA A 83 2.51 10.86 -21.82
C ALA A 83 3.35 9.74 -21.20
N GLU A 84 4.60 9.57 -21.62
CA GLU A 84 5.55 8.62 -21.02
C GLU A 84 5.83 8.94 -19.55
N ASN A 85 6.09 10.21 -19.24
CA ASN A 85 6.29 10.66 -17.85
C ASN A 85 5.04 10.43 -16.99
N ALA A 86 3.85 10.76 -17.51
CA ALA A 86 2.59 10.53 -16.82
C ALA A 86 2.33 9.03 -16.58
N SER A 87 2.61 8.19 -17.58
CA SER A 87 2.51 6.73 -17.46
C SER A 87 3.45 6.19 -16.38
N GLY A 88 4.72 6.63 -16.38
CA GLY A 88 5.68 6.23 -15.36
C GLY A 88 5.26 6.64 -13.95
N MET A 89 4.65 7.81 -13.79
CA MET A 89 4.11 8.25 -12.50
C MET A 89 2.92 7.40 -12.05
N VAL A 90 2.03 7.02 -12.97
CA VAL A 90 0.92 6.10 -12.67
C VAL A 90 1.45 4.73 -12.24
N ASP A 91 2.49 4.20 -12.89
CA ASP A 91 3.07 2.91 -12.52
C ASP A 91 3.75 2.94 -11.15
N MET A 92 4.43 4.05 -10.81
CA MET A 92 4.96 4.25 -9.46
C MET A 92 3.84 4.29 -8.40
N LEU A 93 2.76 5.02 -8.66
CA LEU A 93 1.62 5.09 -7.75
C LEU A 93 0.94 3.72 -7.58
N ARG A 94 0.84 2.93 -8.65
CA ARG A 94 0.32 1.55 -8.59
C ARG A 94 1.19 0.66 -7.69
N LEU A 95 2.51 0.75 -7.80
CA LEU A 95 3.43 0.02 -6.90
C LEU A 95 3.19 0.43 -5.45
N ARG A 96 3.06 1.73 -5.18
CA ARG A 96 2.79 2.22 -3.82
C ARG A 96 1.46 1.74 -3.26
N ILE A 97 0.41 1.67 -4.08
CA ILE A 97 -0.88 1.11 -3.68
C ILE A 97 -0.73 -0.37 -3.31
N ALA A 98 -0.04 -1.16 -4.14
CA ALA A 98 0.19 -2.58 -3.85
C ALA A 98 1.00 -2.81 -2.55
N GLU A 99 2.01 -1.98 -2.29
CA GLU A 99 2.75 -1.99 -1.01
C GLU A 99 1.82 -1.72 0.18
N LEU A 100 0.94 -0.71 0.06
CA LEU A 100 0.01 -0.36 1.12
C LEU A 100 -1.01 -1.47 1.36
N GLU A 101 -1.58 -2.05 0.30
CA GLU A 101 -2.51 -3.19 0.39
C GLU A 101 -1.86 -4.39 1.09
N HIS A 102 -0.58 -4.66 0.79
CA HIS A 102 0.16 -5.72 1.48
C HIS A 102 0.36 -5.41 2.96
N SER A 103 0.77 -4.18 3.29
CA SER A 103 0.95 -3.75 4.69
C SER A 103 -0.35 -3.73 5.49
N GLU A 104 -1.48 -3.37 4.87
CA GLU A 104 -2.79 -3.40 5.48
C GLU A 104 -3.22 -4.84 5.79
N THR A 105 -3.02 -5.75 4.83
CA THR A 105 -3.27 -7.18 5.03
C THR A 105 -2.42 -7.72 6.19
N GLN A 106 -1.16 -7.31 6.29
CA GLN A 106 -0.29 -7.68 7.40
C GLN A 106 -0.82 -7.16 8.74
N LEU A 107 -1.18 -5.88 8.83
CA LEU A 107 -1.72 -5.29 10.07
C LEU A 107 -3.03 -5.95 10.51
N ILE A 108 -3.89 -6.36 9.58
CA ILE A 108 -5.10 -7.14 9.89
C ILE A 108 -4.73 -8.48 10.50
N ASN A 109 -3.80 -9.23 9.89
CA ASN A 109 -3.35 -10.51 10.42
C ASN A 109 -2.72 -10.39 11.81
N GLU A 110 -1.90 -9.35 12.02
CA GLU A 110 -1.27 -9.05 13.31
C GLU A 110 -2.32 -8.70 14.36
N ARG A 111 -3.30 -7.86 14.02
CA ARG A 111 -4.43 -7.51 14.89
C ARG A 111 -5.24 -8.76 15.27
N ASP A 112 -5.61 -9.59 14.29
CA ASP A 112 -6.42 -10.79 14.53
C ASP A 112 -5.66 -11.80 15.42
N SER A 113 -4.34 -11.90 15.22
CA SER A 113 -3.47 -12.72 16.08
C SER A 113 -3.42 -12.17 17.51
N ALA A 114 -3.29 -10.86 17.68
CA ALA A 114 -3.29 -10.21 18.99
C ALA A 114 -4.65 -10.35 19.70
N GLU A 115 -5.75 -10.18 18.98
CA GLU A 115 -7.11 -10.39 19.49
C GLU A 115 -7.31 -11.84 19.94
N SER A 116 -6.88 -12.82 19.13
CA SER A 116 -6.93 -14.23 19.52
C SER A 116 -6.11 -14.51 20.79
N ALA A 117 -4.89 -13.98 20.87
CA ALA A 117 -4.04 -14.15 22.04
C ALA A 117 -4.66 -13.55 23.31
N LEU A 118 -5.29 -12.38 23.19
CA LEU A 118 -5.98 -11.73 24.31
C LEU A 118 -7.26 -12.48 24.70
N ASN A 119 -8.04 -12.96 23.74
CA ASN A 119 -9.21 -13.80 24.00
C ASN A 119 -8.82 -15.08 24.76
N ASP A 120 -7.73 -15.73 24.36
CA ASP A 120 -7.21 -16.94 25.02
C ASP A 120 -6.74 -16.63 26.44
N ALA A 121 -6.02 -15.51 26.64
CA ALA A 121 -5.58 -15.07 27.96
C ALA A 121 -6.77 -14.75 28.88
N TYR A 122 -7.75 -14.00 28.38
CA TYR A 122 -8.96 -13.67 29.13
C TYR A 122 -9.72 -14.94 29.51
N LYS A 123 -9.90 -15.87 28.56
CA LYS A 123 -10.55 -17.16 28.83
C LYS A 123 -9.79 -18.02 29.84
N ALA A 124 -8.46 -17.99 29.83
CA ALA A 124 -7.66 -18.73 30.80
C ALA A 124 -7.85 -18.21 32.23
N VAL A 125 -8.02 -16.89 32.40
CA VAL A 125 -8.17 -16.26 33.72
C VAL A 125 -9.63 -16.23 34.17
N MET A 126 -10.56 -15.87 33.28
CA MET A 126 -11.97 -15.66 33.62
C MET A 126 -12.82 -16.93 33.43
N GLY A 127 -12.29 -17.95 32.73
CA GLY A 127 -13.00 -19.20 32.41
C GLY A 127 -13.95 -19.11 31.20
N GLN A 128 -14.16 -17.92 30.65
CA GLN A 128 -15.01 -17.65 29.49
C GLN A 128 -14.35 -16.63 28.56
N ALA A 129 -14.70 -16.66 27.28
CA ALA A 129 -14.22 -15.66 26.33
C ALA A 129 -14.85 -14.29 26.65
N PRO A 130 -14.16 -13.18 26.35
CA PRO A 130 -14.71 -11.85 26.56
C PRO A 130 -15.86 -11.58 25.57
N GLU A 131 -16.88 -10.87 26.03
CA GLU A 131 -17.96 -10.40 25.17
C GLU A 131 -17.66 -8.98 24.69
N TRP A 132 -17.04 -8.88 23.52
CA TRP A 132 -16.71 -7.59 22.92
C TRP A 132 -17.98 -6.77 22.68
N SER A 133 -17.97 -5.52 23.14
CA SER A 133 -19.07 -4.59 22.95
C SER A 133 -18.56 -3.16 22.84
N ASN A 134 -19.42 -2.24 22.40
CA ASN A 134 -19.03 -0.83 22.29
C ASN A 134 -18.69 -0.19 23.66
N TRP A 135 -19.05 -0.85 24.77
CA TRP A 135 -18.74 -0.43 26.14
C TRP A 135 -17.65 -1.31 26.79
N PHE A 136 -17.17 -2.35 26.09
CA PHE A 136 -16.16 -3.28 26.59
C PHE A 136 -15.01 -3.40 25.59
N SER A 137 -13.91 -2.70 25.89
CA SER A 137 -12.71 -2.62 25.06
C SER A 137 -11.60 -3.55 25.54
N PHE A 138 -10.50 -3.64 24.77
CA PHE A 138 -9.31 -4.40 25.15
C PHE A 138 -8.71 -3.96 26.49
N GLU A 139 -8.76 -2.67 26.80
CA GLU A 139 -8.30 -2.11 28.08
C GLU A 139 -9.10 -2.68 29.24
N ASN A 140 -10.43 -2.67 29.14
CA ASN A 140 -11.32 -3.24 30.16
C ASN A 140 -11.03 -4.74 30.38
N ALA A 141 -10.79 -5.49 29.30
CA ALA A 141 -10.46 -6.92 29.40
C ALA A 141 -9.14 -7.16 30.14
N ILE A 142 -8.13 -6.31 29.91
CA ILE A 142 -6.84 -6.38 30.60
C ILE A 142 -7.00 -6.02 32.08
N ASP A 143 -7.73 -4.94 32.39
CA ASP A 143 -7.99 -4.50 33.75
C ASP A 143 -8.70 -5.59 34.58
N GLU A 144 -9.69 -6.27 33.98
CA GLU A 144 -10.38 -7.38 34.63
C GLU A 144 -9.46 -8.59 34.88
N ILE A 145 -8.61 -8.94 33.90
CA ILE A 145 -7.60 -9.99 34.07
C ILE A 145 -6.66 -9.66 35.22
N GLU A 146 -6.16 -8.42 35.27
CA GLU A 146 -5.24 -7.96 36.30
C GLU A 146 -5.89 -8.04 37.68
N LEU A 147 -7.12 -7.54 37.82
CA LEU A 147 -7.88 -7.59 39.07
C LEU A 147 -8.07 -9.03 39.57
N VAL A 148 -8.47 -9.95 38.70
CA VAL A 148 -8.67 -11.35 39.09
C VAL A 148 -7.35 -12.02 39.46
N CYS A 149 -6.27 -11.75 38.73
CA CYS A 149 -4.95 -12.27 39.06
C CYS A 149 -4.46 -11.76 40.43
N GLU A 150 -4.69 -10.48 40.75
CA GLU A 150 -4.35 -9.92 42.06
C GLU A 150 -5.16 -10.56 43.19
N LEU A 151 -6.46 -10.75 42.99
CA LEU A 151 -7.34 -11.40 43.96
C LEU A 151 -6.86 -12.83 44.27
N TRP A 152 -6.54 -13.62 43.25
CA TRP A 152 -6.03 -14.98 43.44
C TRP A 152 -4.67 -15.01 44.13
N ARG A 153 -3.79 -14.05 43.83
CA ARG A 153 -2.50 -13.92 44.50
C ARG A 153 -2.69 -13.66 45.99
N ASN A 154 -3.53 -12.69 46.35
CA ASN A 154 -3.82 -12.36 47.74
C ASN A 154 -4.46 -13.54 48.49
N GLN A 155 -5.43 -14.22 47.87
CA GLN A 155 -6.03 -15.43 48.46
C GLN A 155 -5.00 -16.55 48.69
N THR A 156 -4.04 -16.70 47.78
CA THR A 156 -2.96 -17.69 47.93
C THR A 156 -2.04 -17.33 49.09
N ASP A 157 -1.70 -16.05 49.23
CA ASP A 157 -0.89 -15.54 50.35
C ASP A 157 -1.59 -15.75 51.69
N ASP A 158 -2.89 -15.49 51.78
CA ASP A 158 -3.70 -15.76 52.98
C ASP A 158 -3.65 -17.24 53.35
N VAL A 159 -3.81 -18.14 52.39
CA VAL A 159 -3.72 -19.59 52.63
C VAL A 159 -2.35 -19.99 53.15
N ILE A 160 -1.27 -19.40 52.62
CA ILE A 160 0.09 -19.66 53.09
C ILE A 160 0.25 -19.18 54.54
N GLN A 161 -0.21 -17.97 54.86
CA GLN A 161 -0.16 -17.42 56.21
C GLN A 161 -0.98 -18.27 57.20
N PHE A 162 -2.18 -18.71 56.81
CA PHE A 162 -2.99 -19.61 57.64
C PHE A 162 -2.29 -20.94 57.90
N ARG A 163 -1.65 -21.55 56.89
CA ARG A 163 -0.89 -22.79 57.08
C ARG A 163 0.26 -22.60 58.06
N GLN A 164 1.01 -21.50 57.98
CA GLN A 164 2.08 -21.18 58.93
C GLN A 164 1.53 -21.00 60.35
N ARG A 165 0.41 -20.30 60.51
CA ARG A 165 -0.21 -20.08 61.82
C ARG A 165 -0.74 -21.37 62.43
N ILE A 166 -1.32 -22.27 61.64
CA ILE A 166 -1.76 -23.60 62.09
C ILE A 166 -0.56 -24.39 62.63
N GLN A 167 0.55 -24.44 61.88
CA GLN A 167 1.77 -25.12 62.32
C GLN A 167 2.32 -24.54 63.63
N GLU A 168 2.32 -23.21 63.77
CA GLU A 168 2.76 -22.55 65.01
C GLU A 168 1.85 -22.92 66.19
N LEU A 169 0.53 -22.95 65.98
CA LEU A 169 -0.45 -23.31 67.00
C LEU A 169 -0.35 -24.79 67.39
N GLU A 170 -0.14 -25.69 66.43
CA GLU A 170 0.09 -27.11 66.67
C GLU A 170 1.35 -27.32 67.53
N ALA A 171 2.46 -26.62 67.22
CA ALA A 171 3.68 -26.69 68.01
C ALA A 171 3.51 -26.14 69.44
N LYS A 172 2.72 -25.05 69.58
CA LYS A 172 2.37 -24.51 70.89
C LYS A 172 1.48 -25.45 71.69
N LEU A 173 0.53 -26.11 71.05
CA LEU A 173 -0.34 -27.11 71.67
C LEU A 173 0.49 -28.29 72.18
N GLU A 174 1.41 -28.82 71.36
CA GLU A 174 2.31 -29.90 71.76
C GLU A 174 3.21 -29.50 72.95
N THR A 175 3.68 -28.25 72.96
CA THR A 175 4.49 -27.74 74.08
C THR A 175 3.67 -27.57 75.35
N ALA A 176 2.43 -27.06 75.24
CA ALA A 176 1.52 -26.90 76.37
C ALA A 176 1.13 -28.26 76.97
N ASP A 177 0.87 -29.26 76.13
CA ASP A 177 0.56 -30.63 76.56
C ASP A 177 1.72 -31.24 77.36
N LYS A 178 2.95 -31.13 76.84
CA LYS A 178 4.17 -31.55 77.57
C LYS A 178 4.35 -30.82 78.91
N LEU A 179 4.08 -29.51 78.94
CA LEU A 179 4.17 -28.72 80.18
C LEU A 179 3.10 -29.14 81.19
N GLN A 180 1.86 -29.37 80.76
CA GLN A 180 0.78 -29.86 81.59
C GLN A 180 1.13 -31.23 82.20
N ASP A 181 1.62 -32.16 81.39
CA ASP A 181 2.07 -33.47 81.84
C ASP A 181 3.20 -33.37 82.88
N SER A 182 4.17 -32.47 82.65
CA SER A 182 5.27 -32.25 83.60
C SER A 182 4.78 -31.64 84.92
N ALA A 183 3.89 -30.64 84.87
CA ALA A 183 3.32 -30.00 86.05
C ALA A 183 2.46 -30.98 86.86
N PHE A 184 1.66 -31.82 86.19
CA PHE A 184 0.89 -32.87 86.84
C PHE A 184 1.78 -33.88 87.55
N ARG A 185 2.84 -34.35 86.87
CA ARG A 185 3.84 -35.26 87.47
C ARG A 185 4.49 -34.67 88.71
N ASP A 186 4.94 -33.43 88.62
CA ASP A 186 5.66 -32.78 89.72
C ASP A 186 4.72 -32.49 90.90
N GLY A 187 3.48 -32.08 90.64
CA GLY A 187 2.45 -31.95 91.66
C GLY A 187 2.13 -33.30 92.33
N LEU A 188 1.98 -34.37 91.55
CA LEU A 188 1.71 -35.72 92.08
C LEU A 188 2.87 -36.21 92.97
N LYS A 189 4.13 -36.03 92.53
CA LYS A 189 5.31 -36.35 93.35
C LYS A 189 5.34 -35.56 94.65
N ALA A 190 5.07 -34.26 94.58
CA ALA A 190 5.05 -33.40 95.76
C ALA A 190 3.96 -33.85 96.75
N GLY A 191 2.72 -34.06 96.29
CA GLY A 191 1.62 -34.54 97.12
C GLY A 191 1.88 -35.90 97.78
N PHE A 192 2.47 -36.84 97.02
CA PHE A 192 2.90 -38.13 97.56
C PHE A 192 3.99 -37.96 98.63
N SER A 193 4.99 -37.09 98.40
CA SER A 193 6.06 -36.83 99.37
C SER A 193 5.59 -36.13 100.65
N TYR A 194 4.53 -35.32 100.58
CA TYR A 194 3.91 -34.67 101.74
C TYR A 194 2.90 -35.56 102.48
N GLY A 195 2.75 -36.83 102.07
CA GLY A 195 1.86 -37.80 102.73
C GLY A 195 0.37 -37.51 102.54
N GLN A 196 -0.01 -36.76 101.49
CA GLN A 196 -1.41 -36.42 101.23
C GLN A 196 -2.21 -37.58 100.62
N THR A 197 -1.53 -38.63 100.15
CA THR A 197 -2.12 -39.84 99.56
C THR A 197 -1.35 -41.08 100.04
N ASP A 198 -2.03 -42.16 100.42
CA ASP A 198 -1.41 -43.41 100.92
C ASP A 198 -1.53 -44.60 99.93
N ASP A 199 -1.99 -44.34 98.70
CA ASP A 199 -2.10 -45.35 97.65
C ASP A 199 -0.86 -45.39 96.75
N GLN A 200 0.14 -46.16 97.19
CA GLN A 200 1.38 -46.42 96.43
C GLN A 200 1.09 -47.01 95.04
N SER A 201 0.03 -47.81 94.90
CA SER A 201 -0.30 -48.50 93.65
C SER A 201 -0.84 -47.52 92.60
N GLY A 202 -1.79 -46.66 92.99
CA GLY A 202 -2.35 -45.59 92.16
C GLY A 202 -1.31 -44.54 91.77
N PHE A 203 -0.41 -44.16 92.69
CA PHE A 203 0.70 -43.26 92.39
C PHE A 203 1.61 -43.81 91.27
N THR A 204 2.02 -45.08 91.40
CA THR A 204 2.91 -45.74 90.43
C THR A 204 2.23 -45.88 89.06
N GLN A 205 0.92 -46.19 89.05
CA GLN A 205 0.13 -46.30 87.83
C GLN A 205 0.01 -44.93 87.10
N CYS A 206 -0.36 -43.87 87.80
CA CYS A 206 -0.42 -42.51 87.24
C CYS A 206 0.94 -42.01 86.73
N MET A 207 2.02 -42.27 87.48
CA MET A 207 3.38 -41.95 87.04
C MET A 207 3.85 -42.77 85.83
N SER A 208 3.29 -43.96 85.59
CA SER A 208 3.58 -44.73 84.39
C SER A 208 2.82 -44.21 83.17
N ALA A 209 1.56 -43.79 83.35
CA ALA A 209 0.67 -43.36 82.27
C ALA A 209 1.17 -42.09 81.55
N TYR A 210 1.75 -41.14 82.28
CA TYR A 210 2.24 -39.89 81.70
C TYR A 210 3.73 -39.95 81.29
N SER A 211 4.37 -41.14 81.32
CA SER A 211 5.84 -41.27 81.21
C SER A 211 6.24 -41.14 79.74
N PRO A 212 7.43 -40.60 79.40
CA PRO A 212 7.87 -40.46 78.01
C PRO A 212 7.88 -41.79 77.20
N ALA A 213 7.85 -42.94 77.89
CA ALA A 213 7.78 -44.27 77.30
C ALA A 213 6.34 -44.78 77.02
N ALA A 214 5.31 -44.11 77.53
CA ALA A 214 3.91 -44.48 77.31
C ALA A 214 3.39 -43.88 75.99
N GLY A 215 3.96 -44.31 74.87
CA GLY A 215 3.40 -44.00 73.56
C GLY A 215 1.99 -44.56 73.46
N ILE A 216 0.98 -43.69 73.40
CA ILE A 216 -0.40 -44.07 73.06
C ILE A 216 -0.37 -44.57 71.62
N LYS A 217 -0.42 -45.90 71.45
CA LYS A 217 -0.72 -46.49 70.14
C LYS A 217 -2.18 -46.22 69.82
N VAL A 218 -2.44 -45.23 68.97
CA VAL A 218 -3.73 -45.12 68.27
C VAL A 218 -3.85 -46.40 67.43
N LYS A 219 -4.79 -47.28 67.80
CA LYS A 219 -5.20 -48.37 66.91
C LYS A 219 -5.96 -47.70 65.76
N GLY A 220 -5.36 -47.70 64.57
CA GLY A 220 -6.08 -47.36 63.35
C GLY A 220 -7.24 -48.32 63.15
N GLU A 221 -8.41 -47.75 62.82
CA GLU A 221 -9.48 -48.44 62.11
C GLU A 221 -9.21 -48.38 60.60
#